data_AF-A3A749-F1
#
_entry.id   AF-A3A749-F1
#
_cell.length_a   1.000
_cell.length_b   1.000
_cell.length_c   1.000
_cell.angle_alpha   90.00
_cell.angle_beta   90.00
_cell.angle_gamma   90.00
#
_symmetry.space_group_name_H-M   'P 1'
#
loop_
_entity.id
_entity.type
_entity.pdbx_description
1 polymer ?
#
loop_
_entity_poly.entity_id
_entity_poly.type
_entity_poly.pdbx_seq_one_letter_code
_entity_poly.pdbx_strand_id
1 'polypeptide(L)'
;MALEGEQTPGQATEAAREMDGDGGRDGGEWRREVVKWFHSLHHTQFRTNYSLYMPFYDYIYNTMDKSSSTLYESMLKISKEKSLDVVHLTHLTDLQSIYHLRPGFSMFAARGYNQSNWSMITILSPLSWLIAMCTWAFSSSPFAVDRSVLDKNLNMQTWAIPRYSFHYHLKRENKAINDLIGKAIHEADRRGAKVFSLGLLNQARNLNGNGEHYLHQQQPKFED
;
A
#
# COMPACT_ATOMS: atom_id res chain seq x y z
N MET A 1 -17.98 -17.00 38.01
CA MET A 1 -16.53 -17.23 38.04
C MET A 1 -16.17 -17.92 36.74
N ALA A 2 -16.00 -17.14 35.67
CA ALA A 2 -15.61 -17.64 34.35
C ALA A 2 -14.17 -17.20 34.13
N LEU A 3 -13.31 -18.17 33.82
CA LEU A 3 -11.87 -18.02 33.72
C LEU A 3 -11.53 -17.09 32.55
N GLU A 4 -11.01 -15.90 32.87
CA GLU A 4 -10.31 -15.04 31.92
C GLU A 4 -9.01 -15.74 31.51
N GLY A 5 -9.01 -16.36 30.32
CA GLY A 5 -7.79 -16.80 29.66
C GLY A 5 -7.11 -15.60 29.02
N GLU A 6 -6.29 -14.89 29.79
CA GLU A 6 -5.37 -13.88 29.28
C GLU A 6 -4.37 -14.56 28.33
N GLN A 7 -4.56 -14.43 27.02
CA GLN A 7 -3.57 -14.91 26.05
C GLN A 7 -2.36 -13.97 26.04
N THR A 8 -1.22 -14.55 26.38
CA THR A 8 0.07 -13.87 26.38
C THR A 8 0.55 -13.60 24.94
N PRO A 9 1.33 -12.52 24.71
CA PRO A 9 1.79 -12.11 23.37
C PRO A 9 2.51 -13.19 22.53
N GLY A 10 2.97 -14.28 23.18
CA GLY A 10 3.68 -15.39 22.55
C GLY A 10 2.82 -16.25 21.62
N GLN A 11 1.55 -16.51 21.96
CA GLN A 11 0.69 -17.38 21.13
C GLN A 11 0.32 -16.74 19.79
N ALA A 12 0.16 -15.41 19.80
CA ALA A 12 -0.08 -14.60 18.61
C ALA A 12 1.13 -14.54 17.67
N THR A 13 2.35 -14.54 18.21
CA THR A 13 3.59 -14.54 17.43
C THR A 13 3.92 -15.93 16.87
N GLU A 14 3.51 -17.00 17.53
CA GLU A 14 3.68 -18.38 17.06
C GLU A 14 2.73 -18.73 15.91
N ALA A 15 1.47 -18.30 15.98
CA ALA A 15 0.52 -18.38 14.86
C ALA A 15 1.00 -17.61 13.61
N ALA A 16 1.65 -16.45 13.80
CA ALA A 16 2.27 -15.71 12.71
C ALA A 16 3.49 -16.42 12.10
N ARG A 17 4.22 -17.23 12.89
CA ARG A 17 5.36 -18.05 12.43
C ARG A 17 4.93 -19.31 11.68
N GLU A 18 3.86 -19.98 12.11
CA GLU A 18 3.33 -21.16 11.40
C GLU A 18 2.78 -20.81 10.01
N MET A 19 2.30 -19.57 9.81
CA MET A 19 1.80 -19.10 8.50
C MET A 19 2.88 -18.81 7.44
N ASP A 20 4.17 -18.86 7.79
CA ASP A 20 5.29 -18.73 6.84
C ASP A 20 5.67 -20.09 6.20
N GLY A 21 5.05 -21.19 6.66
CA GLY A 21 5.48 -22.57 6.41
C GLY A 21 4.94 -23.27 5.15
N ASP A 22 3.80 -22.88 4.58
CA ASP A 22 3.22 -23.64 3.46
C ASP A 22 2.35 -22.78 2.53
N GLY A 23 2.61 -22.84 1.22
CA GLY A 23 1.82 -22.11 0.21
C GLY A 23 2.60 -21.78 -1.06
N GLY A 24 2.30 -22.51 -2.14
CA GLY A 24 2.93 -22.38 -3.45
C GLY A 24 2.56 -21.12 -4.26
N ARG A 25 3.23 -21.07 -5.43
CA ARG A 25 3.22 -20.09 -6.53
C ARG A 25 1.88 -19.41 -6.85
N ASP A 26 1.66 -18.17 -6.38
CA ASP A 26 0.80 -17.20 -7.08
C ASP A 26 0.82 -15.80 -6.43
N GLY A 27 1.13 -14.78 -7.26
CA GLY A 27 1.24 -13.38 -6.88
C GLY A 27 -0.10 -12.79 -6.44
N GLY A 28 -0.24 -12.48 -5.15
CA GLY A 28 -1.46 -11.87 -4.60
C GLY A 28 -1.49 -11.71 -3.07
N GLU A 29 -0.35 -11.51 -2.42
CA GLU A 29 -0.16 -11.85 -1.00
C GLU A 29 -0.70 -10.84 0.05
N TRP A 30 -1.22 -9.66 -0.33
CA TRP A 30 -1.62 -8.62 0.67
C TRP A 30 -3.09 -8.59 1.02
N ARG A 31 -3.96 -8.98 0.08
CA ARG A 31 -5.31 -9.44 0.47
C ARG A 31 -5.17 -10.61 1.41
N ARG A 32 -4.23 -11.51 1.08
CA ARG A 32 -3.77 -12.56 1.97
C ARG A 32 -3.39 -11.94 3.32
N GLU A 33 -2.48 -11.00 3.52
CA GLU A 33 -2.17 -10.52 4.90
C GLU A 33 -3.34 -9.96 5.73
N VAL A 34 -4.15 -9.02 5.20
CA VAL A 34 -5.28 -8.45 5.97
C VAL A 34 -6.36 -9.49 6.24
N VAL A 35 -6.72 -10.25 5.20
CA VAL A 35 -7.64 -11.37 5.32
C VAL A 35 -7.02 -12.46 6.19
N LYS A 36 -5.71 -12.72 6.11
CA LYS A 36 -4.98 -13.79 6.83
C LYS A 36 -5.00 -13.47 8.30
N TRP A 37 -4.62 -12.26 8.74
CA TRP A 37 -4.67 -11.96 10.17
C TRP A 37 -6.11 -11.96 10.68
N PHE A 38 -7.06 -11.37 9.94
CA PHE A 38 -8.45 -11.27 10.36
C PHE A 38 -9.17 -12.63 10.37
N HIS A 39 -8.96 -13.43 9.33
CA HIS A 39 -9.49 -14.79 9.14
C HIS A 39 -8.79 -15.81 10.01
N SER A 40 -7.47 -15.72 10.18
CA SER A 40 -6.74 -16.56 11.13
C SER A 40 -7.29 -16.33 12.53
N LEU A 41 -7.60 -15.08 12.89
CA LEU A 41 -8.22 -14.78 14.16
C LEU A 41 -9.62 -15.38 14.30
N HIS A 42 -10.43 -15.35 13.24
CA HIS A 42 -11.74 -16.00 13.23
C HIS A 42 -11.65 -17.50 13.52
N HIS A 43 -10.60 -18.17 13.02
CA HIS A 43 -10.37 -19.60 13.29
C HIS A 43 -9.83 -19.87 14.69
N THR A 44 -9.04 -18.95 15.27
CA THR A 44 -8.48 -19.12 16.61
C THR A 44 -9.43 -18.65 17.73
N GLN A 45 -10.30 -17.68 17.44
CA GLN A 45 -11.23 -17.08 18.40
C GLN A 45 -12.69 -17.31 17.99
N PHE A 46 -13.40 -18.08 18.81
CA PHE A 46 -14.78 -18.42 18.55
C PHE A 46 -15.69 -17.18 18.59
N ARG A 47 -16.57 -17.05 17.59
CA ARG A 47 -17.63 -16.01 17.45
C ARG A 47 -17.15 -14.57 17.24
N THR A 48 -15.98 -14.38 16.65
CA THR A 48 -15.45 -13.05 16.31
C THR A 48 -15.07 -12.97 14.83
N ASN A 49 -14.94 -11.75 14.28
CA ASN A 49 -14.39 -11.49 12.93
C ASN A 49 -15.09 -12.28 11.79
N TYR A 50 -16.40 -12.12 11.62
CA TYR A 50 -17.17 -12.87 10.62
C TYR A 50 -16.96 -12.37 9.18
N SER A 51 -16.68 -11.09 9.01
CA SER A 51 -16.58 -10.41 7.71
C SER A 51 -15.18 -10.54 7.12
N LEU A 52 -14.98 -11.59 6.35
CA LEU A 52 -13.68 -11.96 5.76
C LEU A 52 -13.00 -10.82 4.99
N TYR A 53 -13.76 -10.04 4.23
CA TYR A 53 -13.22 -9.03 3.30
C TYR A 53 -13.53 -7.59 3.70
N MET A 54 -14.36 -7.38 4.72
CA MET A 54 -14.81 -6.06 5.16
C MET A 54 -14.87 -6.00 6.70
N PRO A 55 -13.71 -5.93 7.39
CA PRO A 55 -13.64 -5.84 8.86
C PRO A 55 -14.47 -4.71 9.47
N PHE A 56 -14.74 -3.68 8.66
CA PHE A 56 -15.63 -2.55 9.00
C PHE A 56 -17.02 -3.00 9.46
N TYR A 57 -17.60 -4.04 8.87
CA TYR A 57 -18.91 -4.53 9.29
C TYR A 57 -18.85 -5.17 10.69
N ASP A 58 -17.80 -5.94 10.98
CA ASP A 58 -17.61 -6.48 12.34
C ASP A 58 -17.38 -5.38 13.38
N TYR A 59 -16.78 -4.26 12.98
CA TYR A 59 -16.67 -3.09 13.84
C TYR A 59 -18.04 -2.47 14.16
N ILE A 60 -18.91 -2.26 13.17
CA ILE A 60 -20.26 -1.70 13.38
C ILE A 60 -21.10 -2.61 14.28
N TYR A 61 -21.04 -3.92 14.03
CA TYR A 61 -21.84 -4.91 14.77
C TYR A 61 -21.16 -5.39 16.05
N ASN A 62 -20.02 -4.80 16.42
CA ASN A 62 -19.26 -5.12 17.63
C ASN A 62 -18.91 -6.62 17.75
N THR A 63 -18.63 -7.26 16.61
CA THR A 63 -18.18 -8.66 16.49
C THR A 63 -16.67 -8.76 16.23
N MET A 64 -15.95 -7.63 16.25
CA MET A 64 -14.50 -7.59 16.07
C MET A 64 -13.76 -8.01 17.34
N ASP A 65 -12.77 -8.90 17.21
CA ASP A 65 -11.94 -9.32 18.33
C ASP A 65 -10.98 -8.21 18.81
N LYS A 66 -10.69 -8.15 20.10
CA LYS A 66 -9.87 -7.10 20.73
C LYS A 66 -8.37 -7.20 20.37
N SER A 67 -7.85 -8.41 20.13
CA SER A 67 -6.45 -8.67 19.77
C SER A 67 -6.14 -8.39 18.30
N SER A 68 -7.18 -8.14 17.49
CA SER A 68 -7.07 -7.71 16.09
C SER A 68 -6.11 -6.54 15.89
N SER A 69 -6.18 -5.54 16.78
CA SER A 69 -5.38 -4.32 16.67
C SER A 69 -3.88 -4.57 16.92
N THR A 70 -3.55 -5.39 17.92
CA THR A 70 -2.16 -5.69 18.28
C THR A 70 -1.47 -6.57 17.24
N LEU A 71 -2.21 -7.52 16.67
CA LEU A 71 -1.75 -8.36 15.56
C LEU A 71 -1.54 -7.58 14.26
N TYR A 72 -2.44 -6.64 13.97
CA TYR A 72 -2.25 -5.75 12.84
C TYR A 72 -0.97 -4.90 13.00
N GLU A 73 -0.74 -4.33 14.19
CA GLU A 73 0.46 -3.55 14.48
C GLU A 73 1.76 -4.37 14.42
N SER A 74 1.75 -5.62 14.90
CA SER A 74 2.92 -6.51 14.79
C SER A 74 3.24 -6.85 13.33
N MET A 75 2.21 -7.19 12.53
CA MET A 75 2.36 -7.45 11.10
C MET A 75 2.86 -6.21 10.34
N LEU A 76 2.37 -5.02 10.69
CA LEU A 76 2.85 -3.76 10.11
C LEU A 76 4.33 -3.50 10.42
N LYS A 77 4.79 -3.81 11.64
CA LYS A 77 6.21 -3.66 12.02
C LYS A 77 7.08 -4.63 11.23
N ILE A 78 6.72 -5.91 11.19
CA ILE A 78 7.41 -6.94 10.40
C ILE A 78 7.48 -6.52 8.93
N SER A 79 6.38 -6.02 8.38
CA SER A 79 6.33 -5.54 7.00
C SER A 79 7.19 -4.31 6.74
N LYS A 80 7.45 -3.45 7.73
CA LYS A 80 8.33 -2.28 7.58
C LYS A 80 9.81 -2.66 7.64
N GLU A 81 10.14 -3.69 8.40
CA GLU A 81 11.50 -4.16 8.61
C GLU A 81 12.00 -5.07 7.46
N LYS A 82 11.08 -5.69 6.71
CA LYS A 82 11.42 -6.52 5.55
C LYS A 82 12.14 -5.69 4.47
N SER A 83 13.30 -6.20 4.03
CA SER A 83 14.08 -5.59 2.94
C SER A 83 13.30 -5.60 1.63
N LEU A 84 13.45 -4.53 0.85
CA LEU A 84 12.84 -4.41 -0.47
C LEU A 84 13.89 -4.70 -1.54
N ASP A 85 13.54 -5.45 -2.59
CA ASP A 85 14.44 -5.68 -3.72
C ASP A 85 14.10 -4.77 -4.90
N VAL A 86 12.80 -4.58 -5.16
CA VAL A 86 12.31 -3.80 -6.30
C VAL A 86 11.22 -2.85 -5.85
N VAL A 87 11.36 -1.57 -6.17
CA VAL A 87 10.32 -0.56 -5.93
C VAL A 87 9.85 0.04 -7.26
N HIS A 88 8.53 0.07 -7.47
CA HIS A 88 7.89 0.75 -8.59
C HIS A 88 7.10 1.96 -8.12
N LEU A 89 7.48 3.15 -8.56
CA LEU A 89 6.82 4.40 -8.20
C LEU A 89 5.78 4.78 -9.24
N THR A 90 4.51 4.54 -8.96
CA THR A 90 3.37 4.89 -9.81
C THR A 90 2.73 6.23 -9.43
N HIS A 91 1.73 6.64 -10.20
CA HIS A 91 0.95 7.86 -10.02
C HIS A 91 -0.54 7.58 -10.24
N LEU A 92 -1.40 8.45 -9.69
CA LEU A 92 -2.82 8.43 -10.00
C LEU A 92 -3.05 9.08 -11.37
N THR A 93 -3.91 8.48 -12.20
CA THR A 93 -4.22 9.02 -13.52
C THR A 93 -5.44 9.93 -13.44
N ASP A 94 -6.61 9.31 -13.29
CA ASP A 94 -7.90 9.99 -13.14
C ASP A 94 -8.34 10.01 -11.68
N LEU A 95 -9.31 10.87 -11.34
CA LEU A 95 -9.89 10.96 -10.00
C LEU A 95 -10.46 9.62 -9.52
N GLN A 96 -10.96 8.79 -10.45
CA GLN A 96 -11.51 7.48 -10.15
C GLN A 96 -10.44 6.40 -9.91
N SER A 97 -9.20 6.63 -10.36
CA SER A 97 -8.12 5.62 -10.27
C SER A 97 -7.78 5.23 -8.83
N ILE A 98 -8.05 6.11 -7.86
CA ILE A 98 -7.85 5.83 -6.43
C ILE A 98 -8.70 4.67 -5.92
N TYR A 99 -9.88 4.45 -6.52
CA TYR A 99 -10.77 3.37 -6.14
C TYR A 99 -10.30 2.00 -6.63
N HIS A 100 -9.47 1.98 -7.67
CA HIS A 100 -8.85 0.75 -8.17
C HIS A 100 -7.54 0.43 -7.45
N LEU A 101 -7.00 1.35 -6.66
CA LEU A 101 -5.90 1.03 -5.77
C LEU A 101 -6.34 0.05 -4.69
N ARG A 102 -5.40 -0.76 -4.21
CA ARG A 102 -5.65 -1.82 -3.22
C ARG A 102 -6.24 -1.35 -1.88
N PRO A 103 -5.89 -0.18 -1.31
CA PRO A 103 -6.60 0.39 -0.15
C PRO A 103 -7.98 0.99 -0.50
N GLY A 104 -8.37 1.04 -1.78
CA GLY A 104 -9.69 1.44 -2.22
C GLY A 104 -10.76 0.38 -1.93
N PHE A 105 -11.92 0.51 -2.56
CA PHE A 105 -12.99 -0.47 -2.36
C PHE A 105 -12.69 -1.73 -3.17
N SER A 106 -12.69 -2.88 -2.48
CA SER A 106 -12.45 -4.20 -3.08
C SER A 106 -13.40 -4.52 -4.24
N MET A 107 -14.62 -3.96 -4.20
CA MET A 107 -15.62 -4.01 -5.27
C MET A 107 -15.16 -3.32 -6.57
N PHE A 108 -14.45 -2.19 -6.45
CA PHE A 108 -13.95 -1.44 -7.61
C PHE A 108 -12.64 -2.01 -8.13
N ALA A 109 -11.76 -2.51 -7.27
CA ALA A 109 -10.56 -3.20 -7.69
C ALA A 109 -10.84 -4.50 -8.47
N ALA A 110 -11.99 -5.14 -8.25
CA ALA A 110 -12.40 -6.35 -8.98
C ALA A 110 -13.01 -6.05 -10.36
N ARG A 111 -13.43 -4.81 -10.62
CA ARG A 111 -14.05 -4.41 -11.89
C ARG A 111 -13.00 -3.76 -12.80
N GLY A 112 -13.02 -4.12 -14.08
CA GLY A 112 -12.18 -3.49 -15.09
C GLY A 112 -12.55 -2.02 -15.30
N TYR A 113 -11.55 -1.19 -15.61
CA TYR A 113 -11.68 0.26 -15.82
C TYR A 113 -12.74 0.65 -16.88
N ASN A 114 -13.00 -0.24 -17.85
CA ASN A 114 -13.91 0.02 -18.97
C ASN A 114 -15.41 -0.27 -18.68
N GLN A 115 -15.78 -0.68 -17.46
CA GLN A 115 -17.19 -0.88 -17.12
C GLN A 115 -17.82 0.44 -16.65
N SER A 116 -18.28 1.24 -17.61
CA SER A 116 -18.93 2.54 -17.42
C SER A 116 -20.25 2.42 -16.65
N ASN A 117 -20.19 2.45 -15.32
CA ASN A 117 -21.35 2.70 -14.48
C ASN A 117 -21.47 4.21 -14.23
N TRP A 118 -22.08 4.93 -15.17
CA TRP A 118 -22.24 6.39 -15.09
C TRP A 118 -22.89 6.84 -13.78
N SER A 119 -23.86 6.06 -13.28
CA SER A 119 -24.51 6.29 -11.97
C SER A 119 -23.53 6.27 -10.80
N MET A 120 -22.58 5.33 -10.82
CA MET A 120 -21.56 5.17 -9.78
C MET A 120 -20.53 6.29 -9.81
N ILE A 121 -20.08 6.68 -11.01
CA ILE A 121 -19.17 7.82 -11.20
C ILE A 121 -19.82 9.10 -10.65
N THR A 122 -21.10 9.34 -10.95
CA THR A 122 -21.83 10.52 -10.46
C THR A 122 -21.97 10.53 -8.93
N ILE A 123 -22.30 9.38 -8.31
CA ILE A 123 -22.45 9.28 -6.85
C ILE A 123 -21.11 9.44 -6.13
N LEU A 124 -20.03 8.86 -6.67
CA LEU A 124 -18.70 8.88 -6.03
C LEU A 124 -17.87 10.11 -6.36
N SER A 125 -18.19 10.84 -7.43
CA SER A 125 -17.48 12.06 -7.87
C SER A 125 -17.20 13.06 -6.75
N PRO A 126 -18.19 13.49 -5.91
CA PRO A 126 -17.90 14.43 -4.83
C PRO A 126 -16.91 13.87 -3.81
N LEU A 127 -17.00 12.56 -3.53
CA LEU A 127 -16.06 11.88 -2.65
C LEU A 127 -14.67 11.81 -3.28
N SER A 128 -14.56 11.57 -4.59
CA SER A 128 -13.26 11.51 -5.29
C SER A 128 -12.55 12.85 -5.23
N TRP A 129 -13.28 13.95 -5.44
CA TRP A 129 -12.77 15.30 -5.32
C TRP A 129 -12.31 15.61 -3.90
N LEU A 130 -13.10 15.23 -2.89
CA LEU A 130 -12.72 15.40 -1.49
C LEU A 130 -11.42 14.65 -1.17
N ILE A 131 -11.31 13.38 -1.58
CA ILE A 131 -10.10 12.59 -1.38
C ILE A 131 -8.92 13.21 -2.14
N ALA A 132 -9.14 13.72 -3.36
CA ALA A 132 -8.09 14.39 -4.12
C ALA A 132 -7.58 15.66 -3.42
N MET A 133 -8.47 16.45 -2.82
CA MET A 133 -8.10 17.62 -2.02
C MET A 133 -7.36 17.23 -0.74
N CYS A 134 -7.84 16.23 0.00
CA CYS A 134 -7.16 15.73 1.19
C CYS A 134 -5.77 15.18 0.86
N THR A 135 -5.66 14.36 -0.18
CA THR A 135 -4.37 13.79 -0.60
C THR A 135 -3.42 14.88 -1.11
N TRP A 136 -3.91 15.92 -1.78
CA TRP A 136 -3.09 17.05 -2.18
C TRP A 136 -2.58 17.85 -0.98
N ALA A 137 -3.46 18.19 -0.03
CA ALA A 137 -3.16 19.04 1.12
C ALA A 137 -2.31 18.34 2.19
N PHE A 138 -2.59 17.07 2.49
CA PHE A 138 -1.99 16.36 3.63
C PHE A 138 -0.88 15.41 3.23
N SER A 139 -0.80 14.98 1.96
CA SER A 139 0.21 14.00 1.59
C SER A 139 1.57 14.64 1.36
N SER A 140 2.47 14.34 2.28
CA SER A 140 3.87 14.76 2.24
C SER A 140 4.84 13.64 1.87
N SER A 141 4.32 12.42 1.66
CA SER A 141 5.10 11.23 1.31
C SER A 141 4.36 10.32 0.33
N PRO A 142 5.08 9.52 -0.47
CA PRO A 142 4.52 8.40 -1.22
C PRO A 142 3.97 7.34 -0.27
N PHE A 143 2.92 6.63 -0.69
CA PHE A 143 2.35 5.54 0.10
C PHE A 143 2.46 4.22 -0.65
N ALA A 144 2.63 3.14 0.11
CA ALA A 144 2.63 1.78 -0.42
C ALA A 144 1.23 1.39 -0.89
N VAL A 145 1.07 1.15 -2.19
CA VAL A 145 -0.20 0.69 -2.79
C VAL A 145 -0.26 -0.82 -2.79
N ASP A 146 0.82 -1.41 -3.28
CA ASP A 146 0.90 -2.82 -3.57
C ASP A 146 2.27 -3.33 -3.18
N ARG A 147 2.34 -4.61 -2.88
CA ARG A 147 3.52 -5.36 -2.56
C ARG A 147 3.31 -6.75 -3.18
N SER A 148 4.37 -7.37 -3.62
CA SER A 148 4.33 -8.74 -4.14
C SER A 148 5.66 -9.40 -3.86
N VAL A 149 5.62 -10.61 -3.33
CA VAL A 149 6.81 -11.44 -3.19
C VAL A 149 6.79 -12.45 -4.31
N LEU A 150 7.85 -12.49 -5.12
CA LEU A 150 8.03 -13.51 -6.15
C LEU A 150 9.11 -14.49 -5.68
N ASP A 151 8.81 -15.78 -5.76
CA ASP A 151 9.72 -16.90 -5.45
C ASP A 151 10.49 -16.75 -4.13
N LYS A 152 9.79 -16.24 -3.08
CA LYS A 152 10.26 -16.05 -1.69
C LYS A 152 11.47 -15.12 -1.48
N ASN A 153 12.18 -14.76 -2.54
CA ASN A 153 13.44 -14.01 -2.49
C ASN A 153 13.38 -12.63 -3.17
N LEU A 154 12.30 -12.32 -3.89
CA LEU A 154 12.15 -11.03 -4.57
C LEU A 154 10.97 -10.26 -3.97
N ASN A 155 11.27 -9.32 -3.09
CA ASN A 155 10.28 -8.42 -2.50
C ASN A 155 10.08 -7.21 -3.41
N MET A 156 8.98 -7.21 -4.16
CA MET A 156 8.57 -6.09 -5.00
C MET A 156 7.53 -5.24 -4.28
N GLN A 157 7.60 -3.93 -4.45
CA GLN A 157 6.65 -3.01 -3.86
C GLN A 157 6.30 -1.87 -4.82
N THR A 158 5.02 -1.56 -4.93
CA THR A 158 4.51 -0.43 -5.71
C THR A 158 4.11 0.69 -4.78
N TRP A 159 4.71 1.87 -4.93
CA TRP A 159 4.35 3.09 -4.21
C TRP A 159 3.62 4.03 -5.15
N ALA A 160 2.57 4.69 -4.67
CA ALA A 160 1.91 5.75 -5.43
C ALA A 160 2.25 7.11 -4.84
N ILE A 161 2.52 8.04 -5.74
CA ILE A 161 2.51 9.45 -5.40
C ILE A 161 1.04 9.91 -5.38
N PRO A 162 0.58 10.56 -4.29
CA PRO A 162 -0.76 11.13 -4.16
C PRO A 162 -0.90 12.41 -5.00
N ARG A 163 -0.64 12.29 -6.31
CA ARG A 163 -0.77 13.33 -7.32
C ARG A 163 -1.39 12.71 -8.56
N TYR A 164 -2.46 13.33 -9.03
CA TYR A 164 -3.18 12.97 -10.26
C TYR A 164 -2.50 13.54 -11.50
N SER A 165 -2.85 13.04 -12.68
CA SER A 165 -2.27 13.49 -13.94
C SER A 165 -2.36 14.99 -14.16
N PHE A 166 -3.45 15.65 -13.75
CA PHE A 166 -3.58 17.09 -13.91
C PHE A 166 -2.51 17.87 -13.11
N HIS A 167 -2.09 17.40 -11.94
CA HIS A 167 -1.01 18.05 -11.18
C HIS A 167 0.34 18.03 -11.92
N TYR A 168 0.64 16.98 -12.69
CA TYR A 168 1.87 16.92 -13.50
C TYR A 168 1.90 17.92 -14.66
N HIS A 169 0.74 18.44 -15.06
CA HIS A 169 0.64 19.50 -16.07
C HIS A 169 0.86 20.90 -15.47
N LEU A 170 0.76 21.06 -14.16
CA LEU A 170 0.98 22.32 -13.47
C LEU A 170 2.47 22.49 -13.13
N LYS A 171 3.17 23.38 -13.83
CA LYS A 171 4.60 23.67 -13.59
C LYS A 171 4.93 24.04 -12.14
N ARG A 172 4.00 24.65 -11.40
CA ARG A 172 4.17 25.00 -9.98
C ARG A 172 4.34 23.75 -9.10
N GLU A 173 3.68 22.66 -9.44
CA GLU A 173 3.72 21.41 -8.66
C GLU A 173 4.96 20.57 -8.98
N ASN A 174 5.67 20.82 -10.09
CA ASN A 174 6.87 20.05 -10.47
C ASN A 174 7.90 19.96 -9.35
N LYS A 175 8.14 21.06 -8.61
CA LYS A 175 9.07 21.06 -7.48
C LYS A 175 8.60 20.14 -6.35
N ALA A 176 7.31 20.17 -6.01
CA ALA A 176 6.73 19.33 -4.97
C ALA A 176 6.72 17.85 -5.37
N ILE A 177 6.40 17.56 -6.64
CA ILE A 177 6.44 16.21 -7.20
C ILE A 177 7.88 15.66 -7.17
N ASN A 178 8.86 16.44 -7.59
CA ASN A 178 10.27 16.02 -7.56
C ASN A 178 10.78 15.76 -6.14
N ASP A 179 10.35 16.57 -5.16
CA ASP A 179 10.66 16.34 -3.74
C ASP A 179 10.06 15.02 -3.25
N LEU A 180 8.80 14.71 -3.63
CA LEU A 180 8.17 13.43 -3.31
C LEU A 180 8.87 12.24 -3.97
N ILE A 181 9.29 12.37 -5.23
CA ILE A 181 10.07 11.34 -5.93
C ILE A 181 11.43 11.14 -5.24
N GLY A 182 12.13 12.22 -4.89
CA GLY A 182 13.41 12.15 -4.18
C GLY A 182 13.29 11.46 -2.82
N LYS A 183 12.25 11.79 -2.04
CA LYS A 183 11.92 11.10 -0.79
C LYS A 183 11.63 9.62 -1.01
N ALA A 184 10.94 9.27 -2.10
CA ALA A 184 10.67 7.87 -2.46
C ALA A 184 11.97 7.10 -2.73
N ILE A 185 12.87 7.69 -3.53
CA ILE A 185 14.15 7.08 -3.88
C ILE A 185 14.99 6.88 -2.60
N HIS A 186 15.09 7.91 -1.75
CA HIS A 186 15.86 7.84 -0.52
C HIS A 186 15.32 6.78 0.45
N GLU A 187 14.00 6.69 0.61
CA GLU A 187 13.37 5.66 1.45
C GLU A 187 13.55 4.25 0.87
N ALA A 188 13.55 4.09 -0.46
CA ALA A 188 13.81 2.81 -1.10
C ALA A 188 15.26 2.36 -0.91
N ASP A 189 16.22 3.27 -1.07
CA ASP A 189 17.64 3.03 -0.84
C ASP A 189 17.91 2.64 0.62
N ARG A 190 17.31 3.37 1.58
CA ARG A 190 17.38 3.03 3.01
C ARG A 190 16.86 1.62 3.32
N ARG A 191 15.89 1.13 2.56
CA ARG A 191 15.31 -0.22 2.70
C ARG A 191 16.05 -1.30 1.90
N GLY A 192 17.16 -0.95 1.25
CA GLY A 192 18.01 -1.86 0.49
C GLY A 192 17.50 -2.22 -0.91
N ALA A 193 16.61 -1.39 -1.50
CA ALA A 193 16.09 -1.63 -2.83
C ALA A 193 17.21 -1.66 -3.89
N LYS A 194 17.33 -2.78 -4.59
CA LYS A 194 18.30 -2.97 -5.69
C LYS A 194 17.87 -2.26 -6.95
N VAL A 195 16.55 -2.23 -7.22
CA VAL A 195 15.98 -1.64 -8.43
C VAL A 195 14.87 -0.67 -8.06
N PHE A 196 14.96 0.54 -8.57
CA PHE A 196 13.91 1.55 -8.48
C PHE A 196 13.42 1.91 -9.88
N SER A 197 12.11 1.81 -10.10
CA SER A 197 11.48 2.09 -11.39
C SER A 197 10.44 3.20 -11.26
N LEU A 198 10.39 4.09 -12.25
CA LEU A 198 9.49 5.24 -12.29
C LEU A 198 8.33 4.98 -13.25
N GLY A 199 7.12 5.34 -12.83
CA GLY A 199 5.93 5.39 -13.68
C GLY A 199 6.04 6.50 -14.73
N LEU A 200 5.20 6.40 -15.77
CA LEU A 200 5.32 7.21 -17.00
C LEU A 200 5.39 8.73 -16.75
N LEU A 201 4.51 9.30 -15.91
CA LEU A 201 4.54 10.74 -15.62
C LEU A 201 5.66 11.13 -14.62
N ASN A 202 6.19 10.16 -13.88
CA ASN A 202 7.28 10.38 -12.92
C ASN A 202 8.65 10.49 -13.60
N GLN A 203 8.75 10.14 -14.88
CA GLN A 203 9.95 10.25 -15.70
C GLN A 203 9.81 11.32 -16.80
N ALA A 204 8.91 12.29 -16.65
CA ALA A 204 8.72 13.29 -17.70
C ALA A 204 9.96 14.19 -17.87
N ARG A 205 10.39 14.43 -19.12
CA ARG A 205 11.60 15.23 -19.42
C ARG A 205 11.54 16.64 -18.81
N ASN A 206 10.37 17.28 -18.84
CA ASN A 206 10.12 18.60 -18.26
C ASN A 206 10.05 18.60 -16.72
N LEU A 207 9.97 17.42 -16.10
CA LEU A 207 9.90 17.24 -14.66
C LEU A 207 11.29 17.04 -14.07
N ASN A 208 12.03 16.02 -14.53
CA ASN A 208 13.33 15.63 -13.97
C ASN A 208 14.34 15.13 -15.02
N GLY A 209 14.14 15.48 -16.30
CA GLY A 209 15.04 15.05 -17.37
C GLY A 209 15.03 13.54 -17.59
N ASN A 210 13.87 12.88 -17.50
CA ASN A 210 13.75 11.42 -17.58
C ASN A 210 14.49 10.65 -16.46
N GLY A 211 14.63 11.27 -15.29
CA GLY A 211 15.32 10.70 -14.14
C GLY A 211 16.84 10.92 -14.12
N GLU A 212 17.42 11.54 -15.15
CA GLU A 212 18.86 11.90 -15.19
C GLU A 212 19.28 12.72 -13.96
N HIS A 213 18.40 13.60 -13.49
CA HIS A 213 18.64 14.43 -12.31
C HIS A 213 18.94 13.60 -11.04
N TYR A 214 18.42 12.39 -10.93
CA TYR A 214 18.66 11.51 -9.77
C TYR A 214 19.90 10.65 -9.93
N LEU A 215 20.27 10.27 -11.16
CA LEU A 215 21.52 9.55 -11.43
C LEU A 215 22.74 10.38 -11.02
N HIS A 216 22.72 11.68 -11.32
CA HIS A 216 23.79 12.60 -10.92
C HIS A 216 23.86 12.86 -9.42
N GLN A 217 22.76 12.68 -8.68
CA GLN A 217 22.73 12.83 -7.23
C GLN A 217 23.16 11.56 -6.48
N GLN A 218 22.99 10.39 -7.10
CA GLN A 218 23.37 9.09 -6.53
C GLN A 218 24.79 8.65 -6.88
N GLN A 219 25.44 9.28 -7.86
CA GLN A 219 26.87 9.05 -8.11
C GLN A 219 27.69 9.69 -6.98
N PRO A 220 28.58 8.94 -6.31
CA PRO A 220 29.59 9.57 -5.47
C PRO A 220 30.40 10.51 -6.38
N LYS A 221 30.55 11.77 -5.97
CA LYS A 221 31.56 12.64 -6.58
C LYS A 221 32.89 11.92 -6.39
N PHE A 222 33.44 11.39 -7.47
CA PHE A 222 34.87 11.11 -7.50
C PHE A 222 35.54 12.49 -7.44
N GLU A 223 36.00 12.86 -6.26
CA GLU A 223 36.94 13.97 -6.09
C GLU A 223 38.27 13.47 -6.67
N ASP A 224 38.72 14.11 -7.75
CA ASP A 224 40.05 13.95 -8.34
C ASP A 224 41.15 14.48 -7.40
#